data_AF-A0AAD9JSH5-F1
#
_entry.id   AF-A0AAD9JSH5-F1
#
_cell.length_a   1.000
_cell.length_b   1.000
_cell.length_c   1.000
_cell.angle_alpha   90.00
_cell.angle_beta   90.00
_cell.angle_gamma   90.00
#
_symmetry.space_group_name_H-M   'P 1'
#
loop_
_entity.id
_entity.type
_entity.pdbx_description
1 polymer ?
#
loop_
_entity_poly.entity_id
_entity_poly.type
_entity_poly.pdbx_seq_one_letter_code
_entity_poly.pdbx_strand_id
1 'polypeptide(L)'
;MDHRTKKRIREAKRKARPELNEKHGWCKMDCARTYKMSIEEVQAHDHVPRISEDDMTEADFISKFEKNYIPVVISDAQSDWEANRKWTKERIRKKYRNQRFKCGEDDDGYSVKLKMKYFIEYMDHNNDDSPLYVFDSSFGEVHDLTGATVFRF
;
A
#
# COMPACT_ATOMS: atom_id res chain seq x y z
N MET A 1 17.08 -3.01 -12.34
CA MET A 1 15.96 -3.50 -13.18
C MET A 1 16.37 -4.21 -14.47
N ASP A 2 16.09 -5.51 -14.55
CA ASP A 2 16.21 -6.32 -15.79
C ASP A 2 15.12 -5.99 -16.84
N HIS A 3 15.31 -6.46 -18.08
CA HIS A 3 14.40 -6.20 -19.21
C HIS A 3 12.98 -6.71 -18.98
N ARG A 4 12.83 -7.90 -18.38
CA ARG A 4 11.52 -8.52 -18.11
C ARG A 4 10.74 -7.71 -17.08
N THR A 5 11.41 -7.25 -16.03
CA THR A 5 10.81 -6.42 -15.00
C THR A 5 10.30 -5.09 -15.58
N LYS A 6 11.13 -4.40 -16.37
CA LYS A 6 10.72 -3.17 -17.07
C LYS A 6 9.49 -3.40 -17.96
N LYS A 7 9.45 -4.49 -18.72
CA LYS A 7 8.30 -4.85 -19.57
C LYS A 7 7.02 -5.02 -18.75
N ARG A 8 7.07 -5.76 -17.63
CA ARG A 8 5.88 -6.00 -16.79
C ARG A 8 5.35 -4.73 -16.13
N ILE A 9 6.24 -3.84 -15.69
CA ILE A 9 5.85 -2.54 -15.12
C ILE A 9 5.15 -1.70 -16.18
N ARG A 10 5.70 -1.59 -17.41
CA ARG A 10 5.06 -0.83 -18.50
C ARG A 10 3.69 -1.37 -18.88
N GLU A 11 3.55 -2.70 -18.93
CA GLU A 11 2.25 -3.34 -19.19
C GLU A 11 1.23 -3.00 -18.10
N ALA A 12 1.62 -3.05 -16.82
CA ALA A 12 0.76 -2.70 -15.70
C ALA A 12 0.36 -1.22 -15.73
N LYS A 13 1.33 -0.32 -15.93
CA LYS A 13 1.09 1.13 -16.08
C LYS A 13 0.06 1.44 -17.15
N ARG A 14 0.28 0.92 -18.37
CA ARG A 14 -0.62 1.16 -19.51
C ARG A 14 -2.05 0.70 -19.25
N LYS A 15 -2.22 -0.41 -18.54
CA LYS A 15 -3.55 -0.92 -18.19
C LYS A 15 -4.19 -0.14 -17.07
N ALA A 16 -3.44 0.17 -16.02
CA ALA A 16 -3.96 0.81 -14.82
C ALA A 16 -4.31 2.29 -15.03
N ARG A 17 -3.59 2.97 -15.94
CA ARG A 17 -3.74 4.39 -16.24
C ARG A 17 -3.53 4.64 -17.75
N PRO A 18 -4.47 4.21 -18.61
CA PRO A 18 -4.34 4.31 -20.07
C PRO A 18 -4.30 5.76 -20.58
N GLU A 19 -4.78 6.72 -19.79
CA GLU A 19 -4.74 8.15 -20.08
C GLU A 19 -3.33 8.76 -19.94
N LEU A 20 -2.42 8.12 -19.21
CA LEU A 20 -1.01 8.56 -19.06
C LEU A 20 -0.12 8.07 -20.22
N ASN A 21 -0.63 8.15 -21.45
CA ASN A 21 0.01 7.60 -22.65
C ASN A 21 1.01 8.56 -23.32
N GLU A 22 1.04 9.83 -22.90
CA GLU A 22 1.97 10.82 -23.43
C GLU A 22 3.42 10.58 -22.97
N LYS A 23 4.37 11.13 -23.73
CA LYS A 23 5.78 11.10 -23.34
C LYS A 23 5.93 11.82 -21.99
N HIS A 24 6.52 11.14 -21.01
CA HIS A 24 6.67 11.62 -19.63
C HIS A 24 5.36 11.79 -18.84
N GLY A 25 4.23 11.23 -19.28
CA GLY A 25 2.94 11.39 -18.58
C GLY A 25 2.93 10.94 -17.12
N TRP A 26 3.82 10.01 -16.73
CA TRP A 26 3.95 9.53 -15.35
C TRP A 26 4.79 10.43 -14.43
N CYS A 27 5.56 11.37 -14.99
CA CYS A 27 6.52 12.20 -14.26
C CYS A 27 6.48 13.66 -14.76
N LYS A 28 5.29 14.12 -15.13
CA LYS A 28 5.06 15.43 -15.74
C LYS A 28 5.28 16.57 -14.75
N MET A 29 4.95 16.35 -13.48
CA MET A 29 5.07 17.31 -12.40
C MET A 29 6.43 17.25 -11.70
N ASP A 30 7.19 16.19 -11.95
CA ASP A 30 8.52 15.98 -11.35
C ASP A 30 8.48 16.03 -9.81
N CYS A 31 7.41 15.46 -9.23
CA CYS A 31 7.18 15.46 -7.78
C CYS A 31 8.32 14.78 -7.02
N ALA A 32 8.95 13.76 -7.62
CA ALA A 32 10.08 13.05 -7.02
C ALA A 32 11.27 13.97 -6.65
N ARG A 33 11.40 15.13 -7.31
CA ARG A 33 12.45 16.12 -7.02
C ARG A 33 11.91 17.38 -6.36
N THR A 34 10.70 17.81 -6.73
CA THR A 34 10.16 19.12 -6.33
C THR A 34 9.29 19.07 -5.08
N TYR A 35 8.61 17.94 -4.83
CA TYR A 35 7.70 17.79 -3.71
C TYR A 35 8.46 17.33 -2.46
N LYS A 36 8.45 18.14 -1.41
CA LYS A 36 9.09 17.81 -0.13
C LYS A 36 8.09 17.12 0.77
N MET A 37 8.44 15.93 1.26
CA MET A 37 7.70 15.21 2.29
C MET A 37 8.44 15.36 3.62
N SER A 38 8.21 16.47 4.33
CA SER A 38 8.77 16.67 5.68
C SER A 38 7.83 16.08 6.72
N ILE A 39 8.38 15.22 7.58
CA ILE A 39 7.64 14.66 8.71
C ILE A 39 7.30 15.77 9.70
N GLU A 40 8.22 16.72 9.90
CA GLU A 40 8.06 17.84 10.81
C GLU A 40 6.90 18.75 10.38
N GLU A 41 6.79 19.06 9.08
CA GLU A 41 5.68 19.84 8.53
C GLU A 41 4.34 19.11 8.72
N VAL A 42 4.30 17.79 8.51
CA VAL A 42 3.09 16.98 8.73
C VAL A 42 2.71 16.96 10.21
N GLN A 43 3.67 16.73 11.11
CA GLN A 43 3.45 16.69 12.55
C GLN A 43 2.95 18.03 13.11
N ALA A 44 3.42 19.15 12.55
CA ALA A 44 2.96 20.48 12.94
C ALA A 44 1.46 20.71 12.69
N HIS A 45 0.86 19.95 11.77
CA HIS A 45 -0.56 20.03 11.40
C HIS A 45 -1.38 18.82 11.87
N ASP A 46 -0.79 17.91 12.64
CA ASP A 46 -1.50 16.78 13.22
C ASP A 46 -2.22 17.21 14.50
N HIS A 47 -3.55 17.24 14.43
CA HIS A 47 -4.43 17.60 15.54
C HIS A 47 -5.49 16.52 15.83
N VAL A 48 -5.34 15.32 15.25
CA VAL A 48 -6.32 14.25 15.43
C VAL A 48 -6.14 13.65 16.84
N PRO A 49 -7.23 13.45 17.61
CA PRO A 49 -7.15 12.82 18.92
C PRO A 49 -6.52 11.42 18.84
N ARG A 50 -5.75 11.06 19.87
CA ARG A 50 -5.12 9.74 20.01
C ARG A 50 -5.59 9.07 21.30
N ILE A 51 -5.96 7.80 21.21
CA ILE A 51 -6.37 6.97 22.35
C ILE A 51 -5.57 5.67 22.33
N SER A 52 -5.25 5.12 23.49
CA SER A 52 -4.69 3.76 23.59
C SER A 52 -5.81 2.72 23.62
N GLU A 53 -5.62 1.58 22.97
CA GLU A 53 -6.51 0.43 23.10
C GLU A 53 -6.66 0.00 24.58
N ASP A 54 -5.56 -0.02 25.33
CA ASP A 54 -5.51 -0.48 26.72
C ASP A 54 -6.36 0.38 27.68
N ASP A 55 -6.56 1.66 27.33
CA ASP A 55 -7.28 2.65 28.14
C ASP A 55 -8.70 2.96 27.62
N MET A 56 -9.18 2.23 26.60
CA MET A 56 -10.47 2.50 25.95
C MET A 56 -11.40 1.28 25.97
N THR A 57 -12.54 1.41 26.64
CA THR A 57 -13.61 0.41 26.53
C THR A 57 -14.42 0.60 25.24
N GLU A 58 -15.01 -0.47 24.73
CA GLU A 58 -15.90 -0.43 23.55
C GLU A 58 -17.05 0.57 23.72
N ALA A 59 -17.71 0.57 24.88
CA ALA A 59 -18.82 1.49 25.17
C ALA A 59 -18.38 2.97 25.14
N ASP A 60 -17.20 3.26 25.71
CA ASP A 60 -16.62 4.59 25.66
C ASP A 60 -16.23 4.99 24.23
N PHE A 61 -15.64 4.07 23.47
CA PHE A 61 -15.30 4.31 22.07
C PHE A 61 -16.53 4.65 21.24
N ILE A 62 -17.60 3.84 21.36
CA ILE A 62 -18.87 4.06 20.66
C ILE A 62 -19.45 5.42 21.04
N SER A 63 -19.54 5.72 22.34
CA SER A 63 -20.16 6.95 22.82
C SER A 63 -19.36 8.20 22.45
N LYS A 64 -18.03 8.14 22.49
CA LYS A 64 -17.16 9.31 22.29
C LYS A 64 -16.85 9.55 20.80
N PHE A 65 -16.66 8.48 20.01
CA PHE A 65 -16.14 8.59 18.65
C PHE A 65 -17.11 8.05 17.59
N GLU A 66 -17.44 6.75 17.62
CA GLU A 66 -18.16 6.08 16.53
C GLU A 66 -19.56 6.67 16.29
N LYS A 67 -20.38 6.79 17.34
CA LYS A 67 -21.76 7.29 17.24
C LYS A 67 -21.83 8.72 16.70
N ASN A 68 -20.80 9.51 16.95
CA ASN A 68 -20.72 10.92 16.56
C ASN A 68 -19.89 11.13 15.29
N TYR A 69 -19.41 10.06 14.64
CA TYR A 69 -18.58 10.12 13.44
C TYR A 69 -17.30 10.96 13.62
N ILE A 70 -16.70 10.92 14.81
CA ILE A 70 -15.49 11.67 15.13
C ILE A 70 -14.26 10.81 14.81
N PRO A 71 -13.35 11.25 13.92
CA PRO A 71 -12.11 10.54 13.65
C PRO A 71 -11.19 10.52 14.88
N VAL A 72 -10.52 9.38 15.09
CA VAL A 72 -9.55 9.17 16.16
C VAL A 72 -8.48 8.19 15.69
N VAL A 73 -7.24 8.37 16.16
CA VAL A 73 -6.17 7.38 15.99
C VAL A 73 -6.12 6.48 17.22
N ILE A 74 -6.23 5.18 17.00
CA ILE A 74 -6.09 4.16 18.06
C ILE A 74 -4.63 3.70 18.07
N SER A 75 -3.92 3.95 19.16
CA SER A 75 -2.58 3.41 19.42
C SER A 75 -2.66 2.05 20.10
N ASP A 76 -1.54 1.32 20.10
CA ASP A 76 -1.31 0.07 20.84
C ASP A 76 -2.14 -1.16 20.41
N ALA A 77 -3.16 -0.97 19.56
CA ALA A 77 -4.03 -2.01 18.99
C ALA A 77 -3.36 -3.10 18.14
N GLN A 78 -2.04 -3.01 17.93
CA GLN A 78 -1.26 -3.92 17.08
C GLN A 78 0.09 -4.26 17.71
N SER A 79 0.24 -4.08 19.03
CA SER A 79 1.53 -4.20 19.73
C SER A 79 2.12 -5.63 19.65
N ASP A 80 1.27 -6.64 19.63
CA ASP A 80 1.63 -8.06 19.61
C ASP A 80 1.62 -8.69 18.19
N TRP A 81 1.19 -7.94 17.17
CA TRP A 81 1.06 -8.44 15.81
C TRP A 81 2.41 -8.88 15.23
N GLU A 82 2.44 -10.08 14.64
CA GLU A 82 3.65 -10.58 13.99
C GLU A 82 4.04 -9.73 12.77
N ALA A 83 3.07 -8.99 12.20
CA ALA A 83 3.28 -8.03 11.13
C ALA A 83 4.43 -7.05 11.44
N ASN A 84 4.55 -6.57 12.69
CA ASN A 84 5.64 -5.68 13.12
C ASN A 84 7.05 -6.22 12.82
N ARG A 85 7.20 -7.55 12.78
CA ARG A 85 8.47 -8.23 12.50
C ARG A 85 8.51 -8.90 11.13
N LYS A 86 7.36 -9.28 10.57
CA LYS A 86 7.27 -10.07 9.33
C LYS A 86 7.11 -9.20 8.09
N TRP A 87 6.49 -8.03 8.20
CA TRP A 87 6.16 -7.19 7.05
C TRP A 87 7.29 -6.22 6.72
N THR A 88 8.49 -6.77 6.49
CA THR A 88 9.63 -6.01 5.97
C THR A 88 9.75 -6.20 4.46
N LYS A 89 10.30 -5.21 3.75
CA LYS A 89 10.52 -5.28 2.29
C LYS A 89 11.26 -6.56 1.89
N GLU A 90 12.29 -6.95 2.63
CA GLU A 90 13.08 -8.16 2.37
C GLU A 90 12.24 -9.44 2.53
N ARG A 91 11.54 -9.58 3.67
CA ARG A 91 10.74 -10.77 3.97
C ARG A 91 9.58 -10.93 2.99
N ILE A 92 8.88 -9.83 2.69
CA ILE A 92 7.80 -9.80 1.70
C ILE A 92 8.33 -10.16 0.30
N ARG A 93 9.48 -9.60 -0.11
CA ARG A 93 10.12 -9.93 -1.40
C ARG A 93 10.43 -11.41 -1.54
N LYS A 94 10.90 -12.04 -0.46
CA LYS A 94 11.29 -13.46 -0.42
C LYS A 94 10.07 -14.38 -0.38
N LYS A 95 9.18 -14.17 0.60
CA LYS A 95 8.02 -15.05 0.85
C LYS A 95 7.00 -15.00 -0.29
N TYR A 96 6.62 -13.80 -0.73
CA TYR A 96 5.56 -13.61 -1.72
C TYR A 96 6.10 -13.33 -3.13
N ARG A 97 7.37 -13.68 -3.37
CA ARG A 97 8.15 -13.34 -4.58
C ARG A 97 7.38 -13.46 -5.89
N ASN A 98 6.64 -14.54 -6.06
CA ASN A 98 5.94 -14.88 -7.31
C ASN A 98 4.42 -14.70 -7.24
N GLN A 99 3.87 -14.36 -6.07
CA GLN A 99 2.45 -14.07 -5.90
C GLN A 99 2.12 -12.72 -6.53
N ARG A 100 0.90 -12.61 -7.07
CA ARG A 100 0.41 -11.42 -7.77
C ARG A 100 -0.50 -10.62 -6.85
N PHE A 101 -0.24 -9.33 -6.75
CA PHE A 101 -1.05 -8.38 -5.99
C PHE A 101 -1.64 -7.35 -6.94
N LYS A 102 -2.91 -6.99 -6.72
CA LYS A 102 -3.59 -5.91 -7.42
C LYS A 102 -2.88 -4.59 -7.12
N CYS A 103 -2.62 -3.83 -8.18
CA CYS A 103 -1.99 -2.51 -8.12
C CYS A 103 -2.67 -1.48 -9.02
N GLY A 104 -3.93 -1.71 -9.37
CA GLY A 104 -4.74 -0.89 -10.26
C GLY A 104 -5.94 -1.66 -10.82
N GLU A 105 -6.74 -0.98 -11.63
CA GLU A 105 -7.86 -1.49 -12.40
C GLU A 105 -7.74 -0.96 -13.83
N ASP A 106 -8.18 -1.72 -14.83
CA ASP A 106 -8.29 -1.23 -16.21
C ASP A 106 -9.67 -0.62 -16.50
N ASP A 107 -9.87 -0.11 -17.71
CA ASP A 107 -11.09 0.62 -18.12
C ASP A 107 -12.37 -0.24 -18.02
N ASP A 108 -12.23 -1.57 -18.05
CA ASP A 108 -13.32 -2.53 -17.93
C ASP A 108 -13.52 -3.01 -16.47
N GLY A 109 -12.77 -2.44 -15.52
CA GLY A 109 -12.81 -2.78 -14.09
C GLY A 109 -12.05 -4.05 -13.71
N TYR A 110 -11.27 -4.65 -14.61
CA TYR A 110 -10.47 -5.83 -14.27
C TYR A 110 -9.22 -5.45 -13.49
N SER A 111 -8.87 -6.30 -12.52
CA SER A 111 -7.69 -6.08 -11.68
C SER A 111 -6.39 -6.14 -12.48
N VAL A 112 -5.62 -5.06 -12.41
CA VAL A 112 -4.23 -5.03 -12.88
C VAL A 112 -3.33 -5.56 -11.77
N LYS A 113 -2.70 -6.71 -11.97
CA LYS A 113 -1.85 -7.36 -10.94
C LYS A 113 -0.38 -7.48 -11.35
N LEU A 114 0.53 -7.22 -10.41
CA LEU A 114 1.98 -7.44 -10.55
C LEU A 114 2.49 -8.49 -9.56
N LYS A 115 3.52 -9.25 -9.96
CA LYS A 115 4.24 -10.10 -9.00
C LYS A 115 5.00 -9.23 -8.00
N MET A 116 4.99 -9.59 -6.72
CA MET A 116 5.65 -8.81 -5.66
C MET A 116 7.11 -8.49 -5.95
N LYS A 117 7.87 -9.43 -6.54
CA LYS A 117 9.27 -9.18 -6.93
C LYS A 117 9.45 -8.03 -7.93
N TYR A 118 8.49 -7.82 -8.82
CA TYR A 118 8.52 -6.73 -9.79
C TYR A 118 8.06 -5.43 -9.14
N PHE A 119 7.07 -5.50 -8.26
CA PHE A 119 6.57 -4.32 -7.54
C PHE A 119 7.62 -3.73 -6.59
N ILE A 120 8.35 -4.57 -5.84
CA ILE A 120 9.45 -4.09 -4.99
C ILE A 120 10.57 -3.47 -5.81
N GLU A 121 10.95 -4.11 -6.92
CA GLU A 121 11.94 -3.54 -7.83
C GLU A 121 11.46 -2.22 -8.45
N TYR A 122 10.16 -2.07 -8.71
CA TYR A 122 9.55 -0.81 -9.15
C TYR A 122 9.62 0.28 -8.07
N MET A 123 9.24 -0.04 -6.82
CA MET A 123 9.32 0.91 -5.71
C MET A 123 10.74 1.47 -5.54
N ASP A 124 11.76 0.62 -5.65
CA ASP A 124 13.16 1.00 -5.46
C ASP A 124 13.72 1.91 -6.58
N HIS A 125 13.03 2.08 -7.72
CA HIS A 125 13.61 2.71 -8.92
C HIS A 125 12.64 3.64 -9.69
N ASN A 126 11.46 3.95 -9.17
CA ASN A 126 10.49 4.80 -9.88
C ASN A 126 10.57 6.25 -9.38
N ASN A 127 10.23 7.18 -10.27
CA ASN A 127 10.09 8.62 -10.00
C ASN A 127 8.75 9.12 -10.52
N ASP A 128 7.71 8.28 -10.42
CA ASP A 128 6.39 8.66 -10.88
C ASP A 128 5.76 9.67 -9.93
N ASP A 129 5.01 10.64 -10.45
CA ASP A 129 4.33 11.63 -9.63
C ASP A 129 3.23 11.01 -8.77
N SER A 130 2.58 9.97 -9.31
CA SER A 130 1.60 9.13 -8.62
C SER A 130 1.90 7.66 -8.95
N PRO A 131 2.73 6.99 -8.14
CA PRO A 131 3.17 5.63 -8.40
C PRO A 131 2.01 4.62 -8.43
N LEU A 132 2.19 3.49 -9.15
CA LEU A 132 1.36 2.30 -8.95
C LEU A 132 1.35 1.91 -7.47
N TYR A 133 0.17 1.60 -6.93
CA TYR A 133 -0.02 1.33 -5.50
C TYR A 133 -0.69 -0.03 -5.30
N VAL A 134 -0.09 -0.90 -4.47
CA VAL A 134 -0.68 -2.20 -4.14
C VAL A 134 -1.89 -2.00 -3.24
N PHE A 135 -3.05 -2.45 -3.72
CA PHE A 135 -4.32 -2.44 -3.00
C PHE A 135 -5.11 -3.68 -3.40
N ASP A 136 -5.01 -4.74 -2.59
CA ASP A 136 -5.55 -6.07 -2.91
C ASP A 136 -6.54 -6.49 -1.84
N SER A 137 -7.79 -6.74 -2.23
CA SER A 137 -8.86 -7.22 -1.35
C SER A 137 -8.98 -8.75 -1.30
N SER A 138 -8.31 -9.45 -2.23
CA SER A 138 -8.44 -10.90 -2.43
C SER A 138 -7.41 -11.73 -1.65
N PHE A 139 -6.52 -11.11 -0.87
CA PHE A 139 -5.43 -11.80 -0.19
C PHE A 139 -5.90 -12.86 0.82
N GLY A 140 -7.10 -12.71 1.39
CA GLY A 140 -7.69 -13.65 2.34
C GLY A 140 -8.15 -14.95 1.71
N GLU A 141 -8.44 -14.93 0.41
CA GLU A 141 -9.01 -16.05 -0.36
C GLU A 141 -7.93 -16.89 -1.07
N VAL A 142 -6.72 -16.34 -1.19
CA VAL A 142 -5.59 -17.04 -1.82
C VAL A 142 -4.92 -17.93 -0.77
N HIS A 143 -5.08 -19.24 -0.91
CA HIS A 143 -4.35 -20.20 -0.10
C HIS A 143 -2.93 -20.36 -0.67
N ASP A 144 -1.90 -20.28 0.19
CA ASP A 144 -0.57 -20.77 -0.21
C ASP A 144 -0.62 -22.31 -0.33
N LEU A 145 0.38 -22.93 -0.95
CA LEU A 145 0.44 -24.41 -1.15
C LEU A 145 0.38 -25.23 0.17
N THR A 146 0.45 -24.56 1.33
CA THR A 146 0.32 -25.12 2.67
C THR A 146 -1.06 -24.88 3.32
N GLY A 147 -2.03 -24.33 2.58
CA GLY A 147 -3.38 -24.02 3.10
C GLY A 147 -3.48 -22.77 4.00
N ALA A 148 -2.38 -22.06 4.21
CA ALA A 148 -2.36 -20.86 5.05
C ALA A 148 -2.69 -19.59 4.23
N THR A 149 -3.53 -18.72 4.80
CA THR A 149 -3.86 -17.39 4.27
C THR A 149 -2.60 -16.55 4.05
N VAL A 150 -2.56 -15.79 2.94
CA VAL A 150 -1.38 -15.02 2.50
C VAL A 150 -0.85 -14.11 3.60
N PHE A 151 -1.73 -13.43 4.36
CA PHE A 151 -1.32 -12.57 5.47
C PHE A 151 -1.92 -13.07 6.78
N ARG A 152 -1.06 -13.20 7.79
CA ARG A 152 -1.45 -13.27 9.21
C ARG A 152 -0.94 -11.99 9.85
N PHE A 153 -1.85 -11.33 10.56
CA PHE A 153 -1.59 -10.11 11.32
C PHE A 153 -0.93 -10.50 12.64
#